data_AF-A0A212F0W1-F1
#
_entry.id   AF-A0A212F0W1-F1
#
_cell.length_a   1.000
_cell.length_b   1.000
_cell.length_c   1.000
_cell.angle_alpha   90.00
_cell.angle_beta   90.00
_cell.angle_gamma   90.00
#
_symmetry.space_group_name_H-M   'P 1'
#
loop_
_entity.id
_entity.type
_entity.pdbx_description
1 polymer ?
#
loop_
_entity_poly.entity_id
_entity_poly.type
_entity_poly.pdbx_seq_one_letter_code
_entity_poly.pdbx_strand_id
1 'polypeptide(L)'
;MLENFEEIIKLAKGENESQLNRMTQIEQDTFEMQVRAANIVRAGESLMKLVSDIKQYLILNDFPSVNEAITQNSKLFRTKQQECDQKLMSLRDDIAADLYDLEDEYFTSIYK
;
A
#
# COMPACT_ATOMS: atom_id res chain seq x y z
N MET A 1 -28.89 3.68 7.79
CA MET A 1 -29.71 3.54 6.56
C MET A 1 -31.04 2.86 6.85
N LEU A 2 -31.03 1.70 7.50
CA LEU A 2 -32.25 0.95 7.86
C LEU A 2 -33.28 1.80 8.62
N GLU A 3 -32.89 2.48 9.70
CA GLU A 3 -33.80 3.33 10.48
C GLU A 3 -34.48 4.43 9.63
N ASN A 4 -33.73 5.09 8.75
CA ASN A 4 -34.31 6.10 7.85
C ASN A 4 -35.31 5.47 6.88
N PHE A 5 -35.03 4.27 6.38
CA PHE A 5 -35.92 3.55 5.48
C PHE A 5 -37.20 3.11 6.20
N GLU A 6 -37.08 2.49 7.38
CA GLU A 6 -38.23 2.07 8.18
C GLU A 6 -39.14 3.24 8.52
N GLU A 7 -38.56 4.39 8.87
CA GLU A 7 -39.35 5.57 9.22
C GLU A 7 -40.03 6.21 7.99
N ILE A 8 -39.39 6.18 6.81
CA ILE A 8 -40.06 6.55 5.55
C ILE A 8 -41.28 5.66 5.31
N ILE A 9 -41.18 4.34 5.56
CA ILE A 9 -42.30 3.42 5.40
C ILE A 9 -43.41 3.71 6.42
N LYS A 10 -43.07 4.04 7.67
CA LYS A 10 -44.07 4.43 8.68
C LYS A 10 -44.82 5.70 8.28
N LEU A 11 -44.10 6.76 7.87
CA LEU A 11 -44.70 8.01 7.42
C LEU A 11 -45.62 7.80 6.21
N ALA A 12 -45.19 6.98 5.24
CA ALA A 12 -45.98 6.67 4.05
C ALA A 12 -47.31 5.95 4.32
N LYS A 13 -47.47 5.27 5.47
CA LYS A 13 -48.73 4.62 5.85
C LYS A 13 -49.81 5.62 6.27
N GLY A 14 -49.43 6.82 6.72
CA GLY A 14 -50.38 7.84 7.15
C GLY A 14 -51.23 7.47 8.38
N GLU A 15 -50.77 6.52 9.19
CA GLU A 15 -51.46 6.02 10.38
C GLU A 15 -51.26 6.93 11.62
N ASN A 16 -50.49 8.01 11.49
CA ASN A 16 -50.17 8.91 12.60
C ASN A 16 -51.33 9.86 12.90
N GLU A 17 -52.01 9.66 14.03
CA GLU A 17 -52.95 10.65 14.57
C GLU A 17 -52.20 11.90 15.02
N SER A 18 -52.59 13.04 14.45
CA SER A 18 -51.99 14.34 14.73
C SER A 18 -53.06 15.36 15.06
N GLN A 19 -52.73 16.29 15.96
CA GLN A 19 -53.58 17.45 16.26
C GLN A 19 -53.52 18.53 15.17
N LEU A 20 -52.61 18.37 14.19
CA LEU A 20 -52.47 19.26 13.05
C LEU A 20 -53.59 19.05 12.03
N ASN A 21 -53.89 20.11 11.26
CA ASN A 21 -54.69 19.96 10.04
C ASN A 21 -53.96 19.01 9.08
N ARG A 22 -54.72 18.11 8.45
CA ARG A 22 -54.27 17.15 7.46
C ARG A 22 -53.32 17.74 6.41
N MET A 23 -53.58 18.94 5.90
CA MET A 23 -52.70 19.56 4.90
C MET A 23 -51.31 19.87 5.45
N THR A 24 -51.24 20.37 6.69
CA THR A 24 -49.97 20.64 7.38
C THR A 24 -49.24 19.35 7.71
N GLN A 25 -49.96 18.30 8.12
CA GLN A 25 -49.36 16.99 8.41
C GLN A 25 -48.71 16.38 7.16
N ILE A 26 -49.39 16.44 6.01
CA ILE A 26 -48.86 15.90 4.74
C ILE A 26 -47.56 16.60 4.33
N GLU A 27 -47.49 17.92 4.46
CA GLU A 27 -46.27 18.70 4.17
C GLU A 27 -45.13 18.32 5.11
N GLN A 28 -45.41 18.18 6.41
CA GLN A 28 -44.43 17.74 7.40
C GLN A 28 -43.89 16.33 7.08
N ASP A 29 -44.78 15.36 6.85
CA ASP A 29 -44.41 13.97 6.54
C ASP A 29 -43.57 13.90 5.26
N THR A 30 -43.95 14.70 4.24
CA THR A 30 -43.21 14.78 2.98
C THR A 30 -41.81 15.32 3.19
N PHE A 31 -41.66 16.42 3.94
CA PHE A 31 -40.35 17.00 4.24
C PHE A 31 -39.47 16.03 5.03
N GLU A 32 -40.04 15.36 6.03
CA GLU A 32 -39.32 14.38 6.84
C GLU A 32 -38.85 13.19 5.99
N MET A 33 -39.72 12.64 5.13
CA MET A 33 -39.35 11.59 4.19
C MET A 33 -38.20 12.01 3.27
N GLN A 34 -38.19 13.26 2.77
CA GLN A 34 -37.10 13.78 1.94
C GLN A 34 -35.77 13.85 2.70
N VAL A 35 -35.78 14.38 3.93
CA VAL A 35 -34.57 14.45 4.77
C VAL A 35 -34.02 13.05 5.06
N ARG A 36 -34.91 12.10 5.38
CA ARG A 36 -34.52 10.71 5.63
C ARG A 36 -33.94 10.04 4.39
N ALA A 37 -34.51 10.28 3.21
CA ALA A 37 -33.97 9.78 1.95
C ALA A 37 -32.59 10.36 1.66
N ALA A 38 -32.40 11.67 1.85
CA ALA A 38 -31.09 12.32 1.71
C ALA A 38 -30.05 11.74 2.68
N ASN A 39 -30.45 11.43 3.92
CA ASN A 39 -29.56 10.77 4.89
C ASN A 39 -29.13 9.37 4.44
N ILE A 40 -29.99 8.62 3.75
CA ILE A 40 -29.64 7.31 3.18
C ILE A 40 -28.58 7.48 2.08
N VAL A 41 -28.80 8.42 1.15
CA VAL A 41 -27.85 8.70 0.06
C VAL A 41 -26.47 9.09 0.61
N ARG A 42 -26.43 10.03 1.56
CA ARG A 42 -25.19 10.48 2.21
C ARG A 42 -24.44 9.35 2.91
N ALA A 43 -25.17 8.44 3.56
CA ALA A 43 -24.57 7.26 4.17
C ALA A 43 -23.96 6.32 3.10
N GLY A 44 -24.64 6.15 1.97
CA GLY A 44 -24.12 5.41 0.82
C GLY A 44 -22.84 6.02 0.25
N GLU A 45 -22.80 7.33 0.04
CA GLU A 45 -21.58 8.04 -0.39
C GLU A 45 -20.43 7.86 0.60
N SER A 46 -20.73 7.92 1.90
CA SER A 46 -19.72 7.72 2.96
C SER A 46 -19.13 6.31 2.92
N LEU A 47 -19.94 5.29 2.65
CA LEU A 47 -19.47 3.92 2.44
C LEU A 47 -18.62 3.79 1.17
N MET A 48 -19.00 4.44 0.07
CA MET A 48 -18.19 4.45 -1.16
C MET A 48 -16.82 5.07 -0.93
N LYS A 49 -16.76 6.18 -0.17
CA LYS A 49 -15.50 6.81 0.22
C LYS A 49 -14.62 5.85 1.03
N LEU A 50 -15.19 5.20 2.05
CA LEU A 50 -14.47 4.22 2.85
C LEU A 50 -13.89 3.08 2.00
N VAL A 51 -14.67 2.54 1.06
CA VAL A 51 -14.19 1.50 0.13
C VAL A 51 -13.03 2.01 -0.73
N SER A 52 -13.10 3.25 -1.20
CA SER A 52 -12.01 3.88 -1.95
C SER A 52 -10.73 4.00 -1.11
N ASP A 53 -10.87 4.45 0.14
CA ASP A 53 -9.74 4.60 1.07
C ASP A 53 -9.07 3.24 1.34
N ILE A 54 -9.86 2.17 1.51
CA ILE A 54 -9.33 0.80 1.68
C ILE A 54 -8.56 0.35 0.45
N LYS A 55 -9.10 0.60 -0.76
CA LYS A 55 -8.39 0.25 -2.01
C LYS A 55 -7.07 1.00 -2.12
N GLN A 56 -7.06 2.30 -1.81
CA GLN A 56 -5.84 3.10 -1.83
C GLN A 56 -4.82 2.60 -0.81
N TYR A 57 -5.26 2.26 0.40
CA TYR A 57 -4.39 1.67 1.42
C TYR A 57 -3.73 0.37 0.93
N LEU A 58 -4.50 -0.54 0.34
CA LEU A 58 -3.97 -1.82 -0.17
C LEU A 58 -2.99 -1.65 -1.32
N ILE A 59 -3.23 -0.68 -2.22
CA ILE A 59 -2.32 -0.39 -3.34
C ILE A 59 -1.00 0.21 -2.82
N LEU A 60 -1.06 1.12 -1.86
CA LEU A 60 0.13 1.79 -1.34
C LEU A 60 0.94 0.92 -0.37
N ASN A 61 0.30 -0.03 0.31
CA ASN A 61 0.92 -0.90 1.30
C ASN A 61 1.18 -2.31 0.74
N ASP A 62 1.66 -2.40 -0.50
CA ASP A 62 2.10 -3.66 -1.11
C ASP A 62 3.46 -4.13 -0.55
N PHE A 63 3.46 -4.46 0.75
CA PHE A 63 4.62 -4.97 1.47
C PHE A 63 5.19 -6.27 0.88
N PRO A 64 4.39 -7.22 0.37
CA PRO A 64 4.93 -8.40 -0.31
C PRO A 64 5.84 -8.05 -1.48
N SER A 65 5.39 -7.18 -2.41
CA SER A 65 6.21 -6.77 -3.57
C SER A 65 7.47 -6.00 -3.14
N VAL A 66 7.35 -5.11 -2.14
CA VAL A 66 8.51 -4.39 -1.59
C VAL A 66 9.51 -5.37 -0.97
N ASN A 67 9.05 -6.34 -0.18
CA ASN A 67 9.91 -7.34 0.45
C ASN A 67 10.58 -8.25 -0.58
N GLU A 68 9.88 -8.60 -1.67
CA GLU A 68 10.46 -9.36 -2.77
C GLU A 68 11.58 -8.56 -3.45
N ALA A 69 11.34 -7.28 -3.77
CA ALA A 69 12.34 -6.39 -4.35
C ALA A 69 13.57 -6.22 -3.45
N ILE A 70 13.37 -6.03 -2.13
CA ILE A 70 14.46 -5.98 -1.15
C ILE A 70 15.25 -7.29 -1.17
N THR A 71 14.56 -8.43 -1.11
CA THR A 71 15.19 -9.76 -1.10
C THR A 71 16.01 -10.01 -2.37
N GLN A 72 15.47 -9.66 -3.53
CA GLN A 72 16.18 -9.78 -4.81
C GLN A 72 17.43 -8.88 -4.84
N ASN A 73 17.31 -7.62 -4.44
CA ASN A 73 18.45 -6.70 -4.37
C ASN A 73 19.52 -7.17 -3.40
N SER A 74 19.14 -7.63 -2.20
CA SER A 74 20.09 -8.19 -1.23
C SER A 74 20.85 -9.39 -1.79
N LYS A 75 20.17 -10.29 -2.52
CA LYS A 75 20.83 -11.41 -3.20
C LYS A 75 21.81 -10.92 -4.27
N LEU A 76 21.38 -9.99 -5.12
CA LEU A 76 22.22 -9.41 -6.18
C LEU A 76 23.49 -8.78 -5.60
N PHE A 77 23.37 -7.95 -4.57
CA PHE A 77 24.51 -7.31 -3.94
C PHE A 77 25.45 -8.31 -3.28
N ARG A 78 24.92 -9.35 -2.65
CA ARG A 78 25.74 -10.41 -2.05
C ARG A 78 26.52 -11.19 -3.10
N THR A 79 25.89 -11.52 -4.24
CA THR A 79 26.59 -12.16 -5.37
C THR A 79 27.69 -11.27 -5.92
N LYS A 80 27.39 -9.99 -6.19
CA LYS A 80 28.39 -9.03 -6.68
C LYS A 80 29.55 -8.85 -5.71
N GLN A 81 29.28 -8.85 -4.41
CA GLN A 81 30.32 -8.79 -3.39
C GLN A 81 31.24 -10.02 -3.48
N GLN A 82 30.68 -11.23 -3.54
CA GLN A 82 31.46 -12.46 -3.67
C GLN A 82 32.32 -12.48 -4.94
N GLU A 83 31.77 -12.04 -6.07
CA GLU A 83 32.52 -11.92 -7.32
C GLU A 83 33.68 -10.92 -7.21
N CYS A 84 33.45 -9.79 -6.53
CA CYS A 84 34.49 -8.79 -6.30
C CYS A 84 35.60 -9.34 -5.40
N ASP A 85 35.22 -9.98 -4.28
CA ASP A 85 36.16 -10.58 -3.34
C ASP A 85 37.02 -11.66 -4.03
N GLN A 86 36.40 -12.48 -4.88
CA GLN A 86 37.12 -13.52 -5.64
C GLN A 86 38.11 -12.92 -6.65
N LYS A 87 37.72 -11.84 -7.35
CA LYS A 87 38.63 -11.12 -8.25
C LYS A 87 39.79 -10.47 -7.50
N LEU A 88 39.54 -9.90 -6.33
CA LEU A 88 40.58 -9.32 -5.48
C LEU A 88 41.56 -10.39 -4.97
N MET A 89 41.06 -11.56 -4.58
CA MET A 89 41.93 -12.69 -4.20
C MET A 89 42.81 -13.14 -5.36
N SER A 90 42.23 -13.33 -6.55
CA SER A 90 43.00 -13.71 -7.74
C SER A 90 44.09 -12.68 -8.05
N LEU A 91 43.74 -11.40 -8.08
CA LEU A 91 44.70 -10.33 -8.35
C LEU A 91 45.83 -10.29 -7.31
N ARG A 92 45.51 -10.53 -6.04
CA ARG A 92 46.51 -10.61 -4.97
C ARG A 92 47.49 -11.75 -5.24
N ASP A 93 46.98 -12.92 -5.61
CA ASP A 93 47.80 -14.10 -5.88
C ASP A 93 48.69 -13.88 -7.12
N ASP A 94 48.16 -13.26 -8.17
CA ASP A 94 48.91 -12.90 -9.39
C ASP A 94 50.06 -11.93 -9.06
N ILE A 95 49.78 -10.85 -8.31
CA ILE A 95 50.80 -9.87 -7.91
C ILE A 95 51.86 -10.51 -7.01
N ALA A 96 51.47 -11.43 -6.13
CA ALA A 96 52.41 -12.13 -5.26
C ALA A 96 53.35 -13.05 -6.06
N ALA A 97 52.85 -13.70 -7.11
CA ALA A 97 53.66 -14.50 -8.03
C ALA A 97 54.64 -13.61 -8.81
N ASP A 98 54.16 -12.52 -9.42
CA ASP A 98 55.01 -11.57 -10.14
C ASP A 98 56.12 -10.99 -9.24
N LEU A 99 55.80 -10.66 -7.99
CA LEU A 99 56.78 -10.14 -7.04
C LEU A 99 57.84 -11.19 -6.70
N TYR A 100 57.45 -12.45 -6.50
CA TYR A 100 58.36 -13.55 -6.23
C TYR A 100 59.35 -13.77 -7.39
N ASP A 101 58.84 -13.79 -8.62
CA ASP A 101 59.66 -13.97 -9.82
C ASP A 101 60.67 -12.82 -9.98
N LEU A 102 60.24 -11.57 -9.74
CA LEU A 102 61.11 -10.39 -9.77
C LEU A 102 62.19 -10.43 -8.67
N GLU A 103 61.85 -10.87 -7.47
CA GLU A 103 62.79 -11.04 -6.37
C GLU A 103 63.85 -12.11 -6.71
N ASP A 104 63.43 -13.26 -7.26
CA ASP A 104 64.35 -14.33 -7.66
C ASP A 104 65.31 -13.86 -8.76
N GLU A 105 64.80 -13.19 -9.81
CA GLU A 105 65.62 -12.59 -10.87
C GLU A 105 66.63 -11.58 -10.32
N TYR A 106 66.21 -10.72 -9.39
CA TYR A 106 67.09 -9.74 -8.75
C TYR A 106 68.24 -10.42 -7.98
N PHE A 107 67.95 -11.47 -7.21
CA PHE A 107 68.96 -12.14 -6.40
C PHE A 107 69.87 -13.10 -7.20
N THR A 108 69.38 -13.66 -8.31
CA THR A 108 70.12 -14.54 -9.23
C THR A 108 70.86 -13.80 -10.34
N SER A 109 70.58 -12.50 -10.55
CA SER A 109 71.26 -11.67 -11.53
C SER A 109 72.78 -11.64 -11.32
N ILE A 110 73.49 -11.84 -12.42
CA ILE A 110 74.96 -11.91 -12.50
C ILE A 110 75.63 -10.53 -12.35
N TYR A 111 74.82 -9.46 -12.33
CA TYR A 111 75.26 -8.06 -12.16
C TYR A 111 75.11 -7.57 -10.70
N LYS A 112 75.53 -8.38 -9.72
CA LYS A 112 75.75 -7.90 -8.35
C LYS A 112 77.08 -7.16 -8.20
#